data_AF-A0A1V5NBI9-F1
#
_entry.id   AF-A0A1V5NBI9-F1
#
_cell.length_a   1.000
_cell.length_b   1.000
_cell.length_c   1.000
_cell.angle_alpha   90.00
_cell.angle_beta   90.00
_cell.angle_gamma   90.00
#
_symmetry.space_group_name_H-M   'P 1'
#
loop_
_entity.id
_entity.type
_entity.pdbx_description
1 polymer ?
#
loop_
_entity_poly.entity_id
_entity_poly.type
_entity_poly.pdbx_seq_one_letter_code
_entity_poly.pdbx_strand_id
1 'polypeptide(L)'
;MGFQDALYQLGVNFDSEKAVDLADQSQEIIAYYAYLASSELAAERGTYESYRGSKWDRGILPQDTLDLLEQERGEKIEVSRIERLEWGKIRESIQKNGMRNSNCLAIAPTATISNIAGCVPTIEPIYKNIYVKANVSGDFIIINPYMADELKRLGLWDERMLGKVKYYDGSIRQIEEIPVGVRERYKEVFEIDPKWLIKAAAYRGKWIDQSQSLNIYFIGSSGAQLSEVYFYAWSLGLKTTYYLRTLAKSQVEKSTVDTSQYGLTHKREAASKQLLTEQSGAAVRVETGPAEMKFCRLDDPTCESCQ
;
A
#
# COMPACT_ATOMS: atom_id res chain seq x y z
N MET A 1 -2.57 3.49 -12.16
CA MET A 1 -1.37 4.15 -11.60
C MET A 1 -1.70 5.59 -11.30
N GLY A 2 -0.93 6.26 -10.45
CA GLY A 2 -1.18 7.65 -10.09
C GLY A 2 -2.36 7.87 -9.15
N PHE A 3 -2.82 6.84 -8.43
CA PHE A 3 -3.95 7.00 -7.50
C PHE A 3 -3.59 7.93 -6.33
N GLN A 4 -2.42 7.74 -5.73
CA GLN A 4 -1.92 8.62 -4.66
C GLN A 4 -1.70 10.06 -5.16
N ASP A 5 -1.22 10.24 -6.39
CA ASP A 5 -1.11 11.56 -7.03
C ASP A 5 -2.47 12.27 -7.12
N ALA A 6 -3.51 11.56 -7.56
CA ALA A 6 -4.86 12.10 -7.64
C ALA A 6 -5.37 12.51 -6.25
N LEU A 7 -5.11 11.72 -5.21
CA LEU A 7 -5.46 12.07 -3.84
C LEU A 7 -4.75 13.33 -3.37
N TYR A 8 -3.46 13.50 -3.67
CA TYR A 8 -2.73 14.74 -3.36
C TYR A 8 -3.35 15.96 -4.04
N GLN A 9 -3.62 15.87 -5.34
CA GLN A 9 -4.20 16.97 -6.11
C GLN A 9 -5.61 17.36 -5.61
N LEU A 10 -6.38 16.39 -5.14
CA LEU A 10 -7.72 16.60 -4.58
C LEU A 10 -7.71 16.96 -3.09
N GLY A 11 -6.53 17.03 -2.47
CA GLY A 11 -6.39 17.31 -1.05
C GLY A 11 -7.06 16.26 -0.16
N VAL A 12 -6.99 14.98 -0.54
CA VAL A 12 -7.59 13.85 0.18
C VAL A 12 -6.53 13.00 0.86
N ASN A 13 -6.73 12.69 2.13
CA ASN A 13 -5.86 11.77 2.86
C ASN A 13 -6.18 10.33 2.45
N PHE A 14 -5.16 9.50 2.30
CA PHE A 14 -5.35 8.12 1.84
C PHE A 14 -6.19 7.28 2.82
N ASP A 15 -5.99 7.48 4.11
CA ASP A 15 -6.68 6.80 5.21
C ASP A 15 -8.00 7.49 5.57
N SER A 16 -8.86 7.71 4.56
CA SER A 16 -10.15 8.36 4.73
C SER A 16 -11.26 7.71 3.90
N GLU A 17 -12.51 7.84 4.34
CA GLU A 17 -13.69 7.42 3.56
C GLU A 17 -13.75 8.13 2.20
N LYS A 18 -13.25 9.37 2.12
CA LYS A 18 -13.20 10.11 0.85
C LYS A 18 -12.23 9.45 -0.14
N ALA A 19 -11.12 8.87 0.31
CA ALA A 19 -10.23 8.10 -0.56
C ALA A 19 -10.86 6.76 -0.99
N VAL A 20 -11.61 6.09 -0.11
CA VAL A 20 -12.37 4.87 -0.45
C VAL A 20 -13.43 5.18 -1.51
N ASP A 21 -14.18 6.26 -1.33
CA ASP A 21 -15.20 6.72 -2.27
C ASP A 21 -14.59 7.15 -3.61
N LEU A 22 -13.44 7.83 -3.62
CA LEU A 22 -12.71 8.11 -4.86
C LEU A 22 -12.20 6.83 -5.54
N ALA A 23 -11.74 5.82 -4.80
CA ALA A 23 -11.34 4.53 -5.37
C ALA A 23 -12.54 3.83 -6.03
N ASP A 24 -13.71 3.86 -5.38
CA ASP A 24 -14.97 3.36 -5.91
C ASP A 24 -15.36 4.09 -7.21
N GLN A 25 -15.53 5.41 -7.14
CA GLN A 25 -16.00 6.25 -8.24
C GLN A 25 -15.07 6.20 -9.46
N SER A 26 -13.77 6.34 -9.23
CA SER A 26 -12.79 6.34 -10.32
C SER A 26 -12.79 5.00 -11.06
N GLN A 27 -12.91 3.88 -10.35
CA GLN A 27 -12.94 2.56 -10.96
C GLN A 27 -14.28 2.24 -11.61
N GLU A 28 -15.40 2.75 -11.08
CA GLU A 28 -16.71 2.69 -11.72
C GLU A 28 -16.66 3.31 -13.12
N ILE A 29 -16.08 4.50 -13.24
CA ILE A 29 -15.93 5.21 -14.52
C ILE A 29 -15.08 4.39 -15.50
N ILE A 30 -13.93 3.88 -15.05
CA ILE A 30 -13.05 3.06 -15.89
C ILE A 30 -13.79 1.80 -16.36
N ALA A 31 -14.52 1.14 -15.47
CA ALA A 31 -15.25 -0.09 -15.79
C ALA A 31 -16.39 0.14 -16.77
N TYR A 32 -17.18 1.19 -16.55
CA TYR A 32 -18.28 1.57 -17.43
C TYR A 32 -17.81 1.71 -18.88
N TYR A 33 -16.75 2.49 -19.11
CA TYR A 33 -16.24 2.72 -20.46
C TYR A 33 -15.48 1.51 -21.03
N ALA A 34 -14.77 0.73 -20.21
CA ALA A 34 -14.11 -0.48 -20.68
C ALA A 34 -15.11 -1.54 -21.18
N TYR A 35 -16.21 -1.73 -20.45
CA TYR A 35 -17.26 -2.68 -20.84
C TYR A 35 -18.08 -2.18 -22.03
N LEU A 36 -18.38 -0.89 -22.08
CA LEU A 36 -19.00 -0.29 -23.26
C LEU A 36 -18.15 -0.52 -24.52
N ALA A 37 -16.86 -0.17 -24.45
CA ALA A 37 -15.94 -0.34 -25.58
C ALA A 37 -15.81 -1.80 -26.01
N SER A 38 -15.75 -2.75 -25.06
CA SER A 38 -15.71 -4.18 -25.41
C SER A 38 -17.01 -4.64 -26.09
N SER A 39 -18.16 -4.09 -25.70
CA SER A 39 -19.45 -4.36 -26.33
C SER A 39 -19.56 -3.74 -27.73
N GLU A 40 -19.09 -2.52 -27.91
CA GLU A 40 -19.01 -1.85 -29.22
C GLU A 40 -18.10 -2.61 -30.20
N LEU A 41 -16.96 -3.10 -29.72
CA LEU A 41 -16.07 -3.97 -30.51
C LEU A 41 -16.73 -5.30 -30.87
N ALA A 42 -17.64 -5.81 -30.04
CA ALA A 42 -18.39 -7.02 -30.35
C ALA A 42 -19.40 -6.78 -31.48
N ALA A 43 -20.00 -5.59 -31.55
CA ALA A 43 -20.86 -5.20 -32.65
C ALA A 43 -20.10 -5.15 -33.99
N GLU A 44 -18.86 -4.68 -33.98
CA GLU A 44 -18.00 -4.59 -35.17
C GLU A 44 -17.41 -5.96 -35.58
N ARG A 45 -16.98 -6.77 -34.60
CA ARG A 45 -16.08 -7.93 -34.84
C ARG A 45 -16.65 -9.27 -34.41
N GLY A 46 -17.86 -9.28 -33.87
CA GLY A 46 -18.44 -10.42 -33.17
C GLY A 46 -17.86 -10.62 -31.76
N THR A 47 -18.53 -11.44 -30.96
CA THR A 47 -18.12 -11.76 -29.59
C THR A 47 -16.83 -12.59 -29.56
N TYR A 48 -16.21 -12.72 -28.38
CA TYR A 48 -15.21 -13.77 -28.18
C TYR A 48 -15.86 -15.17 -28.27
N GLU A 49 -15.04 -16.20 -28.57
CA GLU A 49 -15.49 -17.55 -28.93
C GLU A 49 -16.37 -18.20 -27.84
N SER A 50 -15.96 -18.09 -26.57
CA SER A 50 -16.67 -18.67 -25.42
C SER A 50 -17.66 -17.71 -24.74
N TYR A 51 -18.23 -16.75 -25.48
CA TYR A 51 -19.17 -15.77 -24.92
C TYR A 51 -20.46 -16.40 -24.42
N ARG A 52 -21.02 -17.35 -25.17
CA ARG A 52 -22.30 -17.99 -24.81
C ARG A 52 -22.19 -18.76 -23.49
N GLY A 53 -23.15 -18.55 -22.60
CA GLY A 53 -23.18 -19.11 -21.25
C GLY A 53 -22.30 -18.38 -20.23
N SER A 54 -21.52 -17.39 -20.64
CA SER A 54 -20.71 -16.57 -19.72
C SER A 54 -21.57 -15.76 -18.74
N LYS A 55 -20.94 -15.16 -17.73
CA LYS A 55 -21.62 -14.20 -16.85
C LYS A 55 -22.16 -13.00 -17.64
N TRP A 56 -21.41 -12.52 -18.64
CA TRP A 56 -21.85 -11.44 -19.54
C TRP A 56 -23.11 -11.80 -20.32
N ASP A 57 -23.15 -13.00 -20.93
CA ASP A 57 -24.32 -13.50 -21.68
C ASP A 57 -25.55 -13.70 -20.78
N ARG A 58 -25.33 -13.98 -19.49
CA ARG A 58 -26.39 -14.05 -18.46
C ARG A 58 -26.75 -12.69 -17.84
N GLY A 59 -26.14 -11.59 -18.29
CA GLY A 59 -26.40 -10.25 -17.75
C GLY A 59 -25.83 -9.98 -16.36
N ILE A 60 -24.87 -10.79 -15.90
CA ILE A 60 -24.20 -10.67 -14.59
C ILE A 60 -22.90 -9.88 -14.77
N LEU A 61 -22.88 -8.64 -14.30
CA LEU A 61 -21.74 -7.73 -14.28
C LEU A 61 -20.86 -7.96 -13.02
N PRO A 62 -19.63 -7.44 -12.95
CA PRO A 62 -18.74 -7.63 -11.81
C PRO A 62 -19.35 -7.27 -10.46
N GLN A 63 -20.09 -6.16 -10.38
CA GLN A 63 -20.71 -5.71 -9.14
C GLN A 63 -21.81 -6.67 -8.67
N ASP A 64 -22.52 -7.33 -9.58
CA ASP A 64 -23.55 -8.33 -9.27
C ASP A 64 -22.93 -9.61 -8.68
N THR A 65 -21.64 -9.87 -8.96
CA THR A 65 -20.97 -11.07 -8.46
C THR A 65 -20.75 -11.05 -6.94
N LEU A 66 -20.88 -9.89 -6.29
CA LEU A 66 -20.85 -9.79 -4.84
C LEU A 66 -22.06 -10.46 -4.19
N ASP A 67 -23.24 -10.35 -4.79
CA ASP A 67 -24.45 -10.96 -4.23
C ASP A 67 -24.42 -12.48 -4.45
N LEU A 68 -23.85 -12.94 -5.56
CA LEU A 68 -23.54 -14.35 -5.76
C LEU A 68 -22.51 -14.84 -4.72
N LEU A 69 -21.50 -14.04 -4.42
CA LEU A 69 -20.49 -14.40 -3.41
C LEU A 69 -21.10 -14.50 -2.01
N GLU A 70 -22.01 -13.60 -1.65
CA GLU A 70 -22.76 -13.66 -0.38
C GLU A 70 -23.59 -14.93 -0.27
N GLN A 71 -24.32 -15.28 -1.33
CA GLN A 71 -25.14 -16.49 -1.37
C GLN A 71 -24.28 -17.76 -1.22
N GLU A 72 -23.17 -17.85 -1.95
CA GLU A 72 -22.28 -19.01 -1.91
C GLU A 72 -21.53 -19.15 -0.58
N ARG A 73 -21.15 -18.03 0.06
CA ARG A 73 -20.46 -18.06 1.36
C ARG A 73 -21.41 -18.20 2.54
N GLY A 74 -22.67 -17.79 2.39
CA GLY A 74 -23.60 -17.65 3.51
C GLY A 74 -23.22 -16.51 4.47
N GLU A 75 -22.41 -15.55 4.01
CA GLU A 75 -21.91 -14.43 4.80
C GLU A 75 -22.09 -13.11 4.05
N LYS A 76 -22.34 -12.03 4.80
CA LYS A 76 -22.49 -10.69 4.24
C LYS A 76 -21.13 -10.13 3.82
N ILE A 77 -21.04 -9.59 2.61
CA ILE A 77 -19.88 -8.87 2.10
C ILE A 77 -20.15 -7.37 2.24
N GLU A 78 -19.41 -6.69 3.12
CA GLU A 78 -19.65 -5.28 3.47
C GLU A 78 -19.05 -4.28 2.46
N VAL A 79 -19.40 -4.45 1.19
CA VAL A 79 -19.04 -3.55 0.09
C VAL A 79 -20.31 -2.93 -0.50
N SER A 80 -20.31 -1.63 -0.74
CA SER A 80 -21.47 -0.93 -1.29
C SER A 80 -21.81 -1.39 -2.71
N ARG A 81 -23.11 -1.62 -3.00
CA ARG A 81 -23.64 -1.92 -4.35
C ARG A 81 -24.10 -0.67 -5.09
N ILE A 82 -23.81 0.52 -4.56
CA ILE A 82 -24.20 1.77 -5.20
C ILE A 82 -23.54 1.87 -6.57
N GLU A 83 -24.39 2.14 -7.55
CA GLU A 83 -24.10 2.50 -8.94
C GLU A 83 -24.41 4.00 -9.11
N ARG A 84 -23.46 4.77 -9.62
CA ARG A 84 -23.59 6.21 -9.91
C ARG A 84 -23.78 6.48 -11.40
N LEU A 85 -23.34 5.57 -12.25
CA LEU A 85 -23.53 5.65 -13.71
C LEU A 85 -24.75 4.85 -14.17
N GLU A 86 -25.18 5.10 -15.41
CA GLU A 86 -26.35 4.48 -16.03
C GLU A 86 -26.06 3.04 -16.52
N TRP A 87 -25.83 2.10 -15.60
CA TRP A 87 -25.44 0.72 -15.93
C TRP A 87 -26.48 -0.06 -16.75
N GLY A 88 -27.75 0.37 -16.74
CA GLY A 88 -28.78 -0.13 -17.65
C GLY A 88 -28.35 -0.06 -19.12
N LYS A 89 -27.70 1.04 -19.54
CA LYS A 89 -27.19 1.20 -20.91
C LYS A 89 -26.09 0.20 -21.26
N ILE A 90 -25.24 -0.13 -20.29
CA ILE A 90 -24.19 -1.14 -20.48
C ILE A 90 -24.81 -2.52 -20.63
N ARG A 91 -25.78 -2.86 -19.78
CA ARG A 91 -26.50 -4.14 -19.87
C ARG A 91 -27.22 -4.27 -21.22
N GLU A 92 -27.90 -3.23 -21.67
CA GLU A 92 -28.56 -3.20 -22.99
C GLU A 92 -27.56 -3.38 -24.14
N SER A 93 -26.42 -2.67 -24.10
CA SER A 93 -25.37 -2.81 -25.10
C SER A 93 -24.82 -4.24 -25.15
N ILE A 94 -24.51 -4.83 -23.99
CA ILE A 94 -24.01 -6.21 -23.89
C ILE A 94 -25.06 -7.21 -24.35
N GLN A 95 -26.34 -7.02 -24.01
CA GLN A 95 -27.39 -7.90 -24.48
C GLN A 95 -27.55 -7.86 -26.01
N LYS A 96 -27.43 -6.67 -26.61
CA LYS A 96 -27.56 -6.47 -28.06
C LYS A 96 -26.35 -6.98 -28.84
N ASN A 97 -25.14 -6.64 -28.40
CA ASN A 97 -23.91 -6.82 -29.17
C ASN A 97 -23.02 -7.95 -28.64
N GLY A 98 -23.23 -8.36 -27.39
CA GLY A 98 -22.30 -9.19 -26.63
C GLY A 98 -21.07 -8.43 -26.15
N MET A 99 -20.00 -9.18 -25.87
CA MET A 99 -18.70 -8.68 -25.43
C MET A 99 -17.60 -9.21 -26.35
N ARG A 100 -16.60 -8.36 -26.67
CA ARG A 100 -15.45 -8.77 -27.48
C ARG A 100 -14.37 -9.44 -26.63
N ASN A 101 -14.29 -9.10 -25.35
CA ASN A 101 -13.27 -9.59 -24.42
C ASN A 101 -13.97 -10.31 -23.26
N SER A 102 -13.44 -11.48 -22.85
CA SER A 102 -13.97 -12.21 -21.70
C SER A 102 -13.71 -11.48 -20.37
N ASN A 103 -12.61 -10.72 -20.32
CA ASN A 103 -12.18 -9.89 -19.20
C ASN A 103 -11.54 -8.61 -19.75
N CYS A 104 -11.79 -7.48 -19.11
CA CYS A 104 -11.29 -6.18 -19.55
C CYS A 104 -10.38 -5.51 -18.52
N LEU A 105 -10.53 -5.80 -17.22
CA LEU A 105 -9.91 -5.00 -16.16
C LEU A 105 -9.06 -5.84 -15.22
N ALA A 106 -7.82 -5.43 -15.05
CA ALA A 106 -6.93 -5.89 -13.99
C ALA A 106 -5.99 -4.77 -13.59
N ILE A 107 -5.73 -4.60 -12.29
CA ILE A 107 -4.74 -3.63 -11.81
C ILE A 107 -3.44 -4.38 -11.54
N ALA A 108 -2.52 -4.34 -12.51
CA ALA A 108 -1.20 -4.93 -12.41
C ALA A 108 -0.17 -3.98 -11.77
N PRO A 109 0.99 -4.48 -11.31
CA PRO A 109 2.11 -3.64 -10.91
C PRO A 109 2.57 -2.74 -12.06
N THR A 110 2.87 -1.48 -11.76
CA THR A 110 3.22 -0.48 -12.78
C THR A 110 4.58 0.17 -12.52
N ALA A 111 5.49 -0.51 -11.80
CA ALA A 111 6.77 0.04 -11.36
C ALA A 111 7.56 0.76 -12.49
N THR A 112 7.75 0.12 -13.63
CA THR A 112 8.49 0.73 -14.76
C THR A 112 7.71 1.86 -15.43
N ILE A 113 6.44 1.64 -15.77
CA ILE A 113 5.66 2.61 -16.54
C ILE A 113 5.24 3.84 -15.72
N SER A 114 5.08 3.70 -14.40
CA SER A 114 4.82 4.82 -13.49
C SER A 114 6.03 5.74 -13.35
N ASN A 115 7.25 5.18 -13.33
CA ASN A 115 8.48 5.96 -13.40
C ASN A 115 8.59 6.73 -14.72
N ILE A 116 8.19 6.14 -15.85
CA ILE A 116 8.17 6.83 -17.16
C ILE A 116 7.11 7.94 -17.17
N ALA A 117 5.93 7.67 -16.62
CA ALA A 117 4.84 8.63 -16.55
C ALA A 117 5.02 9.71 -15.47
N GLY A 118 6.00 9.55 -14.57
CA GLY A 118 6.26 10.49 -13.48
C GLY A 118 5.19 10.48 -12.38
N CYS A 119 4.55 9.33 -12.12
CA CYS A 119 3.50 9.20 -11.09
C CYS A 119 3.83 8.08 -10.08
N VAL A 120 3.13 8.06 -8.95
CA VAL A 120 3.21 6.97 -7.98
C VAL A 120 2.67 5.67 -8.61
N PRO A 121 3.34 4.53 -8.40
CA PRO A 121 2.88 3.25 -8.95
C PRO A 121 1.49 2.85 -8.44
N THR A 122 0.76 2.16 -9.30
CA THR A 122 -0.44 1.36 -9.00
C THR A 122 -1.56 2.14 -8.29
N ILE A 123 -1.89 1.71 -7.07
CA ILE A 123 -3.05 2.07 -6.24
C ILE A 123 -2.63 2.28 -4.78
N GLU A 124 -1.33 2.29 -4.52
CA GLU A 124 -0.76 2.26 -3.18
C GLU A 124 -0.35 3.67 -2.73
N PRO A 125 -0.31 3.93 -1.42
CA PRO A 125 0.31 5.13 -0.90
C PRO A 125 1.77 5.21 -1.28
N ILE A 126 2.35 6.41 -1.17
CA ILE A 126 3.78 6.57 -1.40
C ILE A 126 4.58 5.74 -0.39
N TYR A 127 5.57 5.00 -0.88
CA TYR A 127 6.40 4.17 0.00
C TYR A 127 7.28 5.04 0.93
N LYS A 128 7.90 6.07 0.35
CA LYS A 128 8.74 7.06 1.03
C LYS A 128 8.59 8.43 0.39
N ASN A 129 8.49 9.49 1.19
CA ASN A 129 8.49 10.86 0.66
C ASN A 129 9.88 11.31 0.17
N ILE A 130 10.94 10.63 0.60
CA ILE A 130 12.29 10.84 0.12
C ILE A 130 12.99 9.49 -0.06
N TYR A 131 13.67 9.30 -1.19
CA TYR A 131 14.45 8.08 -1.42
C TYR A 131 15.67 8.38 -2.29
N VAL A 132 16.68 7.52 -2.18
CA VAL A 132 17.90 7.62 -2.99
C VAL A 132 17.77 6.72 -4.20
N LYS A 133 18.04 7.29 -5.37
CA LYS A 133 18.18 6.56 -6.63
C LYS A 133 19.64 6.59 -7.06
N ALA A 134 20.30 5.45 -6.94
CA ALA A 134 21.66 5.26 -7.45
C ALA A 134 21.65 5.03 -8.97
N ASN A 135 22.55 5.69 -9.69
CA ASN A 135 22.85 5.38 -11.08
C ASN A 135 24.37 5.45 -11.32
N VAL A 136 24.82 5.18 -12.55
CA VAL A 136 26.24 5.22 -12.93
C VAL A 136 26.93 6.58 -12.68
N SER A 137 26.18 7.66 -12.55
CA SER A 137 26.66 9.02 -12.30
C SER A 137 26.59 9.44 -10.82
N GLY A 138 26.14 8.55 -9.93
CA GLY A 138 26.07 8.79 -8.49
C GLY A 138 24.68 8.60 -7.89
N ASP A 139 24.55 9.00 -6.64
CA ASP A 139 23.33 8.88 -5.84
C ASP A 139 22.52 10.17 -5.88
N PHE A 140 21.27 10.07 -6.33
CA PHE A 140 20.35 11.20 -6.44
C PHE A 140 19.21 11.07 -5.44
N ILE A 141 18.99 12.12 -4.67
CA ILE A 141 17.87 12.19 -3.73
C ILE A 141 16.62 12.60 -4.50
N ILE A 142 15.62 11.73 -4.51
CA ILE A 142 14.30 11.98 -5.07
C ILE A 142 13.35 12.35 -3.93
N ILE A 143 12.60 13.42 -4.12
CA ILE A 143 11.66 13.97 -3.14
C ILE A 143 10.26 13.92 -3.74
N ASN A 144 9.26 13.61 -2.92
CA ASN A 144 7.85 13.73 -3.27
C ASN A 144 7.53 15.19 -3.68
N PRO A 145 7.25 15.45 -4.97
CA PRO A 145 7.07 16.81 -5.47
C PRO A 145 5.86 17.50 -4.84
N TYR A 146 4.77 16.77 -4.60
CA TYR A 146 3.56 17.31 -3.98
C TYR A 146 3.84 17.85 -2.57
N MET A 147 4.56 17.07 -1.76
CA MET A 147 4.97 17.46 -0.42
C MET A 147 5.88 18.69 -0.45
N ALA A 148 6.91 18.67 -1.29
CA ALA A 148 7.84 19.79 -1.41
C ALA A 148 7.10 21.08 -1.85
N ASP A 149 6.19 20.98 -2.80
CA ASP A 149 5.45 22.14 -3.32
C ASP A 149 4.40 22.67 -2.33
N GLU A 150 3.77 21.81 -1.52
CA GLU A 150 2.92 22.26 -0.41
C GLU A 150 3.76 22.95 0.69
N LEU A 151 4.92 22.41 1.05
CA LEU A 151 5.82 23.04 2.01
C LEU A 151 6.39 24.38 1.50
N LYS A 152 6.69 24.49 0.19
CA LYS A 152 7.09 25.76 -0.44
C LYS A 152 5.98 26.80 -0.35
N ARG A 153 4.73 26.41 -0.67
CA ARG A 153 3.57 27.30 -0.57
C ARG A 153 3.33 27.82 0.85
N LEU A 154 3.70 27.02 1.85
CA LEU A 154 3.63 27.39 3.27
C LEU A 154 4.86 28.18 3.75
N GLY A 155 5.86 28.42 2.89
CA GLY A 155 7.12 29.06 3.30
C GLY A 155 7.98 28.22 4.23
N LEU A 156 7.73 26.91 4.30
CA LEU A 156 8.42 25.96 5.17
C LEU A 156 9.55 25.18 4.48
N TRP A 157 9.71 25.33 3.16
CA TRP A 157 10.68 24.56 2.38
C TRP A 157 12.02 25.28 2.25
N ASP A 158 12.95 24.95 3.15
CA ASP A 158 14.35 25.40 3.14
C ASP A 158 15.33 24.24 3.36
N GLU A 159 16.64 24.51 3.38
CA GLU A 159 17.67 23.50 3.62
C GLU A 159 17.53 22.83 5.00
N ARG A 160 17.05 23.57 6.00
CA ARG A 160 16.84 23.06 7.36
C ARG A 160 15.69 22.04 7.38
N MET A 161 14.58 22.34 6.71
CA MET A 161 13.45 21.44 6.55
C MET A 161 13.85 20.20 5.76
N LEU A 162 14.57 20.37 4.65
CA LEU A 162 15.11 19.24 3.90
C LEU A 162 16.02 18.36 4.77
N GLY A 163 16.86 18.97 5.61
CA GLY A 163 17.68 18.27 6.61
C GLY A 163 16.84 17.44 7.59
N LYS A 164 15.72 18.00 8.09
CA LYS A 164 14.79 17.27 8.97
C LYS A 164 14.08 16.12 8.25
N VAL A 165 13.60 16.34 7.02
CA VAL A 165 12.95 15.29 6.21
C VAL A 165 13.93 14.13 5.97
N LYS A 166 15.21 14.43 5.67
CA LYS A 166 16.27 13.43 5.57
C LYS A 166 16.51 12.72 6.90
N TYR A 167 16.60 13.48 8.00
CA TYR A 167 16.82 12.94 9.34
C TYR A 167 15.73 11.94 9.76
N TYR A 168 14.48 12.18 9.37
CA TYR A 168 13.34 11.27 9.63
C TYR A 168 13.07 10.27 8.50
N ASP A 169 14.05 10.04 7.62
CA ASP A 169 13.98 9.08 6.51
C ASP A 169 12.71 9.23 5.65
N GLY A 170 12.27 10.47 5.43
CA GLY A 170 11.09 10.83 4.63
C GLY A 170 9.81 11.05 5.43
N SER A 171 9.68 10.45 6.61
CA SER A 171 8.50 10.71 7.45
C SER A 171 8.51 12.15 7.93
N ILE A 172 7.41 12.86 7.71
CA ILE A 172 7.22 14.22 8.22
C ILE A 172 6.40 14.25 9.51
N ARG A 173 5.99 13.10 10.03
CA ARG A 173 5.06 12.99 11.17
C ARG A 173 5.61 13.63 12.44
N GLN A 174 6.93 13.55 12.66
CA GLN A 174 7.60 14.08 13.85
C GLN A 174 8.08 15.52 13.72
N ILE A 175 7.89 16.17 12.56
CA ILE A 175 8.32 17.55 12.34
C ILE A 175 7.19 18.50 12.76
N GLU A 176 7.27 19.01 13.99
CA GLU A 176 6.20 19.82 14.60
C GLU A 176 5.90 21.14 13.88
N GLU A 177 6.88 21.69 13.17
CA GLU A 177 6.70 22.90 12.35
C GLU A 177 5.73 22.69 11.18
N ILE A 178 5.53 21.44 10.75
CA ILE A 178 4.62 21.12 9.66
C ILE A 178 3.20 21.00 10.21
N PRO A 179 2.22 21.74 9.66
CA PRO A 179 0.83 21.66 10.09
C PRO A 179 0.30 20.23 10.08
N VAL A 180 -0.53 19.88 11.06
CA VAL A 180 -1.07 18.51 11.20
C VAL A 180 -1.74 18.03 9.90
N GLY A 181 -2.55 18.88 9.26
CA GLY A 181 -3.22 18.51 8.00
C GLY A 181 -2.25 18.13 6.87
N VAL A 182 -1.06 18.74 6.82
CA VAL A 182 -0.01 18.41 5.85
C VAL A 182 0.65 17.09 6.22
N ARG A 183 0.97 16.89 7.51
CA ARG A 183 1.51 15.62 8.02
C ARG A 183 0.59 14.44 7.75
N GLU A 184 -0.72 14.64 7.92
CA GLU A 184 -1.72 13.61 7.64
C GLU A 184 -1.86 13.32 6.13
N ARG A 185 -1.70 14.34 5.27
CA ARG A 185 -1.79 14.18 3.81
C ARG A 185 -0.63 13.36 3.23
N TYR A 186 0.58 13.57 3.74
CA TYR A 186 1.81 12.93 3.22
C TYR A 186 2.30 11.77 4.08
N LYS A 187 1.40 11.05 4.73
CA LYS A 187 1.74 9.78 5.39
C LYS A 187 2.36 8.82 4.39
N GLU A 188 3.44 8.18 4.81
CA GLU A 188 4.04 7.07 4.09
C GLU A 188 3.23 5.79 4.31
N VAL A 189 3.38 4.81 3.42
CA VAL A 189 2.56 3.60 3.41
C VAL A 189 2.54 2.82 4.73
N PHE A 190 3.65 2.81 5.49
CA PHE A 190 3.73 2.13 6.79
C PHE A 190 3.08 2.92 7.93
N GLU A 191 2.76 4.20 7.71
CA GLU A 191 2.07 5.06 8.68
C GLU A 191 0.54 4.98 8.55
N ILE A 192 0.07 4.26 7.52
CA ILE A 192 -1.34 4.04 7.21
C ILE A 192 -1.74 2.64 7.68
N ASP A 193 -2.88 2.53 8.37
CA ASP A 193 -3.44 1.21 8.73
C ASP A 193 -3.76 0.43 7.43
N PRO A 194 -3.24 -0.80 7.25
CA PRO A 194 -3.48 -1.60 6.05
C PRO A 194 -4.97 -1.83 5.74
N LYS A 195 -5.85 -1.74 6.74
CA LYS A 195 -7.30 -1.83 6.55
C LYS A 195 -7.83 -0.77 5.60
N TRP A 196 -7.25 0.44 5.54
CA TRP A 196 -7.66 1.47 4.57
C TRP A 196 -7.34 1.07 3.14
N LEU A 197 -6.16 0.49 2.91
CA LEU A 197 -5.75 -0.01 1.60
C LEU A 197 -6.67 -1.15 1.14
N ILE A 198 -6.98 -2.07 2.05
CA ILE A 198 -7.90 -3.21 1.85
C ILE A 198 -9.32 -2.72 1.56
N LYS A 199 -9.84 -1.77 2.34
CA LYS A 199 -11.19 -1.23 2.16
C LYS A 199 -11.32 -0.53 0.81
N ALA A 200 -10.37 0.33 0.46
CA ALA A 200 -10.33 0.96 -0.85
C ALA A 200 -10.22 -0.10 -1.98
N ALA A 201 -9.47 -1.19 -1.76
CA ALA A 201 -9.35 -2.31 -2.69
C ALA A 201 -10.66 -3.02 -2.93
N ALA A 202 -11.42 -3.31 -1.87
CA ALA A 202 -12.70 -3.97 -1.99
C ALA A 202 -13.72 -3.11 -2.74
N TYR A 203 -13.77 -1.81 -2.43
CA TYR A 203 -14.70 -0.87 -3.04
C TYR A 203 -14.43 -0.63 -4.52
N ARG A 204 -13.17 -0.52 -4.95
CA ARG A 204 -12.84 -0.50 -6.40
C ARG A 204 -12.99 -1.87 -7.04
N GLY A 205 -12.71 -2.93 -6.28
CA GLY A 205 -12.68 -4.32 -6.75
C GLY A 205 -14.02 -4.85 -7.23
N LYS A 206 -15.14 -4.30 -6.73
CA LYS A 206 -16.49 -4.67 -7.20
C LYS A 206 -16.70 -4.41 -8.70
N TRP A 207 -15.97 -3.46 -9.27
CA TRP A 207 -16.05 -3.12 -10.70
C TRP A 207 -15.08 -3.90 -11.58
N ILE A 208 -14.17 -4.69 -10.99
CA ILE A 208 -13.06 -5.34 -11.69
C ILE A 208 -13.40 -6.82 -11.94
N ASP A 209 -13.47 -7.21 -13.21
CA ASP A 209 -13.78 -8.60 -13.60
C ASP A 209 -12.65 -9.59 -13.29
N GLN A 210 -11.38 -9.17 -13.30
CA GLN A 210 -10.24 -9.96 -12.81
C GLN A 210 -9.92 -9.62 -11.35
N SER A 211 -8.75 -9.05 -11.07
CA SER A 211 -8.33 -8.66 -9.72
C SER A 211 -7.33 -7.50 -9.75
N GLN A 212 -6.70 -7.24 -8.60
CA GLN A 212 -5.71 -6.19 -8.40
C GLN A 212 -4.53 -6.71 -7.57
N SER A 213 -3.31 -6.33 -7.95
CA SER A 213 -2.11 -6.60 -7.18
C SER A 213 -2.04 -5.67 -5.96
N LEU A 214 -2.52 -6.16 -4.82
CA LEU A 214 -2.61 -5.42 -3.56
C LEU A 214 -1.50 -5.84 -2.59
N ASN A 215 -0.43 -5.05 -2.45
CA ASN A 215 0.53 -5.31 -1.37
C ASN A 215 -0.11 -5.01 -0.02
N ILE A 216 0.34 -5.72 1.03
CA ILE A 216 -0.01 -5.45 2.42
C ILE A 216 1.23 -4.90 3.12
N TYR A 217 1.09 -3.77 3.79
CA TYR A 217 2.17 -3.11 4.53
C TYR A 217 1.87 -3.23 6.01
N PHE A 218 2.80 -3.79 6.77
CA PHE A 218 2.58 -4.10 8.17
C PHE A 218 3.80 -3.72 9.00
N ILE A 219 3.58 -2.97 10.08
CA ILE A 219 4.62 -2.69 11.08
C ILE A 219 4.51 -3.73 12.20
N GLY A 220 5.60 -4.44 12.45
CA GLY A 220 5.69 -5.42 13.54
C GLY A 220 5.69 -6.87 13.06
N SER A 221 5.52 -7.79 14.01
CA SER A 221 5.67 -9.23 13.81
C SER A 221 4.53 -10.05 14.42
N SER A 222 3.44 -9.41 14.86
CA SER A 222 2.31 -10.12 15.47
C SER A 222 1.52 -10.91 14.44
N GLY A 223 1.59 -12.24 14.53
CA GLY A 223 0.80 -13.14 13.68
C GLY A 223 -0.71 -12.97 13.87
N ALA A 224 -1.17 -12.65 15.09
CA ALA A 224 -2.59 -12.40 15.38
C ALA A 224 -3.11 -11.17 14.63
N GLN A 225 -2.39 -10.05 14.69
CA GLN A 225 -2.75 -8.84 13.97
C GLN A 225 -2.70 -9.04 12.44
N LEU A 226 -1.70 -9.79 11.97
CA LEU A 226 -1.60 -10.13 10.56
C LEU A 226 -2.79 -11.00 10.09
N SER A 227 -3.20 -11.98 10.92
CA SER A 227 -4.40 -12.78 10.70
C SER A 227 -5.64 -11.91 10.57
N GLU A 228 -5.85 -10.96 11.48
CA GLU A 228 -6.97 -10.00 11.41
C GLU A 228 -6.98 -9.19 10.10
N VAL A 229 -5.81 -8.76 9.62
CA VAL A 229 -5.68 -8.03 8.34
C VAL A 229 -6.12 -8.90 7.16
N TYR A 230 -5.70 -10.16 7.11
CA TYR A 230 -6.10 -11.07 6.02
C TYR A 230 -7.56 -11.51 6.11
N PHE A 231 -8.08 -11.78 7.30
CA PHE A 231 -9.51 -12.07 7.49
C PHE A 231 -10.39 -10.87 7.15
N TYR A 232 -9.93 -9.64 7.41
CA TYR A 232 -10.61 -8.43 6.96
C TYR A 232 -10.61 -8.29 5.43
N ALA A 233 -9.50 -8.61 4.76
CA ALA A 233 -9.48 -8.66 3.29
C ALA A 233 -10.45 -9.70 2.73
N TRP A 234 -10.48 -10.89 3.34
CA TRP A 234 -11.38 -11.98 2.96
C TRP A 234 -12.85 -11.62 3.18
N SER A 235 -13.21 -11.02 4.32
CA SER A 235 -14.60 -10.67 4.66
C SER A 235 -15.18 -9.59 3.73
N LEU A 236 -14.33 -8.73 3.17
CA LEU A 236 -14.73 -7.77 2.14
C LEU A 236 -14.77 -8.35 0.72
N GLY A 237 -14.56 -9.66 0.56
CA GLY A 237 -14.67 -10.35 -0.73
C GLY A 237 -13.51 -10.09 -1.69
N LEU A 238 -12.33 -9.66 -1.19
CA LEU A 238 -11.16 -9.50 -2.06
C LEU A 238 -10.74 -10.83 -2.68
N LYS A 239 -10.43 -10.77 -3.98
CA LYS A 239 -9.96 -11.93 -4.76
C LYS A 239 -8.49 -12.25 -4.51
N THR A 240 -7.65 -11.23 -4.31
CA THR A 240 -6.19 -11.40 -4.13
C THR A 240 -5.57 -10.39 -3.17
N THR A 241 -4.60 -10.85 -2.40
CA THR A 241 -3.49 -10.05 -1.86
C THR A 241 -2.20 -10.39 -2.60
N TYR A 242 -1.17 -9.56 -2.50
CA TYR A 242 0.12 -9.73 -3.18
C TYR A 242 1.28 -9.87 -2.18
N TYR A 243 2.29 -8.99 -2.21
CA TYR A 243 3.37 -9.08 -1.23
C TYR A 243 2.94 -8.59 0.15
N LEU A 244 3.34 -9.32 1.19
CA LEU A 244 3.49 -8.76 2.52
C LEU A 244 4.83 -8.04 2.62
N ARG A 245 4.81 -6.76 2.95
CA ARG A 245 5.99 -5.95 3.23
C ARG A 245 5.97 -5.59 4.70
N THR A 246 6.97 -6.07 5.44
CA THR A 246 7.13 -5.76 6.86
C THR A 246 8.27 -4.77 7.07
N LEU A 247 8.10 -3.87 8.02
CA LEU A 247 9.22 -3.20 8.66
C LEU A 247 9.40 -3.82 10.04
N ALA A 248 10.55 -4.48 10.23
CA ALA A 248 11.02 -4.78 11.58
C ALA A 248 11.29 -3.46 12.30
N LYS A 249 11.02 -3.38 13.61
CA LYS A 249 11.39 -2.24 14.47
C LYS A 249 12.91 -2.05 14.63
N SER A 250 13.72 -2.66 13.78
CA SER A 250 15.18 -2.50 13.78
C SER A 250 15.55 -1.10 13.33
N GLN A 251 16.16 -0.33 14.23
CA GLN A 251 16.70 0.99 13.96
C GLN A 251 17.84 0.88 12.94
N VAL A 252 17.76 1.64 11.86
CA VAL A 252 18.85 1.79 10.89
C VAL A 252 19.93 2.68 11.52
N GLU A 253 21.19 2.21 11.54
CA GLU A 253 22.34 3.06 11.86
C GLU A 253 22.49 4.14 10.78
N LYS A 254 22.35 5.40 11.17
CA LYS A 254 22.42 6.54 10.24
C LYS A 254 23.86 7.04 10.15
N SER A 255 24.56 6.62 9.09
CA SER A 255 25.95 7.01 8.82
C SER A 255 26.12 8.37 8.14
N THR A 256 25.03 9.02 7.69
CA THR A 256 25.06 10.24 6.87
C THR A 256 24.50 11.50 7.54
N VAL A 257 24.09 11.40 8.80
CA VAL A 257 23.60 12.57 9.57
C VAL A 257 24.77 13.16 10.36
N ASP A 258 25.01 14.45 10.19
CA ASP A 258 25.93 15.19 11.06
C ASP A 258 25.36 15.20 12.50
N THR A 259 25.87 14.30 13.32
CA THR A 259 25.42 14.07 14.71
C THR A 259 25.66 15.26 15.62
N SER A 260 26.44 16.25 15.18
CA SER A 260 26.72 17.48 15.92
C SER A 260 25.53 18.45 15.95
N GLN A 261 24.60 18.38 14.99
CA GLN A 261 23.53 19.37 14.83
C GLN A 261 22.17 18.92 15.39
N TYR A 262 21.94 17.61 15.52
CA TYR A 262 20.64 17.04 15.93
C TYR A 262 20.67 16.31 17.28
N GLY A 263 21.83 16.32 17.96
CA GLY A 263 22.04 15.61 19.21
C GLY A 263 22.21 14.10 19.02
N LEU A 264 22.83 13.45 20.01
CA LEU A 264 22.99 11.99 20.03
C LEU A 264 21.60 11.34 20.08
N THR A 265 21.34 10.39 19.19
CA THR A 265 20.12 9.55 19.13
C THR A 265 19.97 8.59 20.32
N HIS A 266 20.81 8.70 21.34
CA HIS A 266 20.80 7.81 22.50
C HIS A 266 20.15 8.47 23.73
N LYS A 267 18.93 8.04 24.08
CA LYS A 267 18.59 7.85 25.49
C LYS A 267 19.00 6.44 25.88
N ARG A 268 20.22 6.26 26.39
CA ARG A 268 20.47 5.14 27.30
C ARG A 268 19.67 5.47 28.57
N GLU A 269 18.64 4.68 28.85
CA GLU A 269 18.04 4.67 30.18
C GLU A 269 19.18 4.44 31.19
N ALA A 270 19.34 5.39 32.09
CA ALA A 270 20.31 5.33 33.16
C ALA A 270 19.85 4.31 34.21
N ALA A 271 20.12 3.03 33.96
CA ALA A 271 20.00 1.96 34.95
C ALA A 271 21.37 1.30 35.12
N SER A 272 22.23 1.93 35.93
CA SER A 272 23.35 1.31 36.67
C SER A 272 24.25 2.39 37.28
N LYS A 273 23.74 3.09 38.30
CA LYS A 273 24.58 3.72 39.32
C LYS A 273 24.35 3.00 40.64
N GLN A 274 24.94 1.81 40.75
CA GLN A 274 25.30 1.18 42.02
C GLN A 274 26.06 -0.10 41.73
N LEU A 275 27.34 -0.09 42.11
CA LEU A 275 28.27 -1.21 42.38
C LEU A 275 29.67 -0.82 41.89
N LEU A 276 30.20 0.24 42.49
CA LEU A 276 31.64 0.42 42.64
C LEU A 276 31.95 0.05 44.08
N THR A 277 32.28 -1.23 44.30
CA THR A 277 33.16 -1.68 45.38
C THR A 277 33.52 -3.13 45.12
N GLU A 278 34.83 -3.34 45.03
CA GLU A 278 35.56 -4.56 45.40
C GLU A 278 35.86 -5.63 44.33
N GLN A 279 37.18 -5.69 44.06
CA GLN A 279 38.04 -6.87 44.02
C GLN A 279 38.29 -7.60 42.68
N SER A 280 39.45 -7.22 42.12
CA SER A 280 40.56 -8.10 41.71
C SER A 280 40.31 -9.33 40.83
N GLY A 281 40.91 -9.28 39.64
CA GLY A 281 41.79 -10.35 39.15
C GLY A 281 41.15 -11.46 38.32
N ALA A 282 41.19 -11.30 36.99
CA ALA A 282 41.65 -12.32 36.05
C ALA A 282 41.53 -11.78 34.61
N ALA A 283 42.65 -11.81 33.87
CA ALA A 283 42.64 -11.55 32.44
C ALA A 283 41.99 -12.75 31.73
N VAL A 284 40.87 -12.52 31.04
CA VAL A 284 40.30 -13.47 30.08
C VAL A 284 40.37 -12.83 28.70
N ARG A 285 41.18 -13.43 27.82
CA ARG A 285 41.22 -13.11 26.39
C ARG A 285 39.86 -13.47 25.78
N VAL A 286 39.23 -12.51 25.09
CA VAL A 286 38.05 -12.77 24.27
C VAL A 286 38.51 -12.97 22.83
N GLU A 287 38.34 -14.19 22.31
CA GLU A 287 38.53 -14.50 20.90
C GLU A 287 37.43 -13.83 20.06
N THR A 288 37.84 -13.08 19.04
CA THR A 288 36.95 -12.53 18.02
C THR A 288 36.74 -13.57 16.92
N GLY A 289 35.63 -14.31 17.00
CA GLY A 289 35.10 -15.14 15.90
C GLY A 289 33.66 -14.73 15.57
N PRO A 290 33.21 -14.83 14.30
CA PRO A 290 31.87 -14.42 13.91
C PRO A 290 30.83 -15.31 14.59
N ALA A 291 29.86 -14.69 15.27
CA ALA A 291 28.75 -15.40 15.91
C ALA A 291 27.81 -15.98 14.83
N GLU A 292 27.83 -17.30 14.65
CA GLU A 292 26.82 -18.01 13.88
C GLU A 292 25.46 -17.91 14.60
N MET A 293 24.47 -17.31 13.93
CA MET A 293 23.07 -17.36 14.36
C MET A 293 22.57 -18.81 14.29
N LYS A 294 22.36 -19.44 15.45
CA LYS A 294 21.70 -20.76 15.54
C LYS A 294 20.21 -20.60 15.24
N PHE A 295 19.77 -21.08 14.08
CA PHE A 295 18.35 -21.28 13.78
C PHE A 295 17.87 -22.60 14.43
N CYS A 296 16.72 -22.59 15.13
CA CYS A 296 16.07 -23.83 15.56
C CYS A 296 15.65 -24.64 14.32
N ARG A 297 15.96 -25.95 14.32
CA ARG A 297 15.44 -26.86 13.31
C ARG A 297 14.03 -27.31 13.68
N LEU A 298 13.18 -27.47 12.67
CA LEU A 298 11.76 -27.86 12.81
C LEU A 298 11.54 -29.22 13.51
N ASP A 299 12.57 -30.05 13.58
CA ASP A 299 12.56 -31.40 14.11
C ASP A 299 13.24 -31.53 15.49
N ASP A 300 13.64 -30.41 16.12
CA ASP A 300 14.24 -30.42 17.47
C ASP A 300 13.16 -30.29 18.56
N PRO A 301 12.85 -31.37 19.31
CA PRO A 301 11.82 -31.37 20.35
C PRO A 301 12.25 -30.64 21.63
N THR A 302 13.45 -30.06 21.69
CA THR A 302 13.98 -29.36 22.86
C THR A 302 14.01 -27.83 22.71
N CYS A 303 13.54 -27.27 21.58
CA CYS A 303 13.46 -25.82 21.37
C CYS A 303 12.27 -25.21 22.16
N GLU A 304 12.56 -24.49 23.24
CA GLU A 304 11.58 -23.80 24.12
C GLU A 304 10.83 -22.64 23.45
N SER A 305 11.14 -22.29 22.19
CA SER A 305 10.47 -21.20 21.46
C SER A 305 9.13 -21.59 20.81
N CYS A 306 8.73 -22.87 20.91
CA CYS A 306 7.46 -23.38 20.38
C CYS A 306 6.49 -23.89 21.46
N GLN A 307 6.68 -23.47 22.74
CA GLN A 307 5.68 -23.65 23.80
C GLN A 307 4.87 -22.37 24.05
#